data_AF-A0A0D9X938-F1
#
_entry.id   AF-A0A0D9X938-F1
#
_cell.length_a   1.000
_cell.length_b   1.000
_cell.length_c   1.000
_cell.angle_alpha   90.00
_cell.angle_beta   90.00
_cell.angle_gamma   90.00
#
_symmetry.space_group_name_H-M   'P 1'
#
loop_
_entity.id
_entity.type
_entity.pdbx_description
1 polymer ?
#
loop_
_entity_poly.entity_id
_entity_poly.type
_entity_poly.pdbx_seq_one_letter_code
_entity_poly.pdbx_strand_id
1 'polypeptide(L)'
;MAVSRTNSILLVMALVLGTASLSMAASGVATYYEKYTRKSNLATSACYGNKNMGNMVAAANDGLYNNGAVCGRCYAVKCTGATNGGGDNPCTGATVTVKMVDNCASSDGCQSTIDLSREAFAKIANLDAGIISITYNPTYDGF
;
A
#
# COMPACT_ATOMS: atom_id res chain seq x y z
N MET A 1 -33.51 -28.42 46.80
CA MET A 1 -32.72 -27.49 45.97
C MET A 1 -32.22 -28.27 44.76
N ALA A 2 -32.83 -28.07 43.59
CA ALA A 2 -32.40 -28.70 42.34
C ALA A 2 -31.56 -27.69 41.57
N VAL A 3 -30.27 -27.96 41.40
CA VAL A 3 -29.40 -27.17 40.52
C VAL A 3 -29.65 -27.62 39.09
N SER A 4 -30.32 -26.77 38.31
CA SER A 4 -30.57 -27.00 36.88
C SER A 4 -29.24 -26.98 36.12
N ARG A 5 -28.85 -28.12 35.53
CA ARG A 5 -27.66 -28.25 34.67
C ARG A 5 -27.99 -27.74 33.27
N THR A 6 -28.13 -26.42 33.13
CA THR A 6 -28.46 -25.80 31.83
C THR A 6 -27.68 -24.51 31.68
N ASN A 7 -26.34 -24.53 31.65
CA ASN A 7 -25.62 -23.25 31.58
C ASN A 7 -24.19 -23.26 31.03
N SER A 8 -23.81 -24.19 30.15
CA SER A 8 -22.43 -24.18 29.63
C SER A 8 -22.30 -24.28 28.12
N ILE A 9 -23.26 -24.87 27.40
CA ILE A 9 -23.13 -25.03 25.94
C ILE A 9 -23.58 -23.78 25.19
N LEU A 10 -24.63 -23.11 25.66
CA LEU A 10 -25.18 -21.89 25.04
C LEU A 10 -24.25 -20.66 25.20
N LEU A 11 -23.51 -20.58 26.31
CA LEU A 11 -22.53 -19.51 26.56
C LEU A 11 -21.30 -19.61 25.66
N VAL A 12 -20.91 -20.83 25.25
CA VAL A 12 -19.75 -21.06 24.38
C VAL A 12 -20.07 -20.77 22.91
N MET A 13 -21.31 -21.01 22.45
CA MET A 13 -21.72 -20.60 21.10
C MET A 13 -21.82 -19.07 20.96
N ALA A 14 -22.30 -18.34 21.98
CA ALA A 14 -22.41 -16.88 21.90
C ALA A 14 -21.05 -16.16 21.82
N LEU A 15 -19.96 -16.77 22.30
CA LEU A 15 -18.62 -16.20 22.27
C LEU A 15 -17.94 -16.31 20.89
N VAL A 16 -18.44 -17.18 20.00
CA VAL A 16 -17.78 -17.51 18.71
C VAL A 16 -18.35 -16.71 17.52
N LEU A 17 -19.51 -16.06 17.66
CA LEU A 17 -20.17 -15.37 16.53
C LEU A 17 -19.73 -13.91 16.28
N GLY A 18 -18.70 -13.40 16.95
CA GLY A 18 -18.51 -11.95 17.10
C GLY A 18 -17.26 -11.28 16.50
N THR A 19 -16.31 -11.99 15.90
CA THR A 19 -15.07 -11.34 15.38
C THR A 19 -15.02 -11.32 13.87
N ALA A 20 -16.00 -10.69 13.22
CA ALA A 20 -15.82 -10.23 11.86
C ALA A 20 -14.91 -8.99 11.91
N SER A 21 -13.60 -9.19 11.80
CA SER A 21 -12.64 -8.09 11.69
C SER A 21 -12.93 -7.30 10.40
N LEU A 22 -13.51 -6.11 10.54
CA LEU A 22 -13.60 -5.16 9.44
C LEU A 22 -12.19 -4.69 9.11
N SER A 23 -11.58 -5.26 8.08
CA SER A 23 -10.34 -4.73 7.53
C SER A 23 -10.67 -3.43 6.78
N MET A 24 -10.38 -2.30 7.42
CA MET A 24 -10.48 -1.00 6.77
C MET A 24 -9.26 -0.82 5.88
N ALA A 25 -9.49 -0.61 4.58
CA ALA A 25 -8.40 -0.31 3.67
C ALA A 25 -7.75 1.04 4.02
N ALA A 26 -6.42 1.05 4.16
CA ALA A 26 -5.71 2.30 4.37
C ALA A 26 -5.85 3.17 3.12
N SER A 27 -5.99 4.48 3.32
CA SER A 27 -6.12 5.46 2.24
C SER A 27 -4.91 6.38 2.22
N GLY A 28 -4.54 6.86 1.04
CA GLY A 28 -3.40 7.76 0.89
C GLY A 28 -3.36 8.37 -0.50
N VAL A 29 -2.24 9.01 -0.79
CA VAL A 29 -1.95 9.61 -2.09
C VAL A 29 -0.79 8.86 -2.73
N ALA A 30 -0.89 8.57 -4.02
CA ALA A 30 0.21 8.01 -4.78
C ALA A 30 0.67 8.95 -5.90
N THR A 31 1.98 9.00 -6.06
CA THR A 31 2.68 9.56 -7.22
C THR A 31 3.43 8.44 -7.92
N TYR A 32 4.19 8.77 -8.97
CA TYR A 32 5.19 7.86 -9.49
C TYR A 32 6.50 8.58 -9.78
N TYR A 33 7.60 7.85 -9.67
CA TYR A 33 8.91 8.33 -10.12
C TYR A 33 9.16 7.88 -11.56
N GLU A 34 9.65 8.78 -12.41
CA GLU A 34 10.00 8.45 -13.80
C GLU A 34 11.27 7.60 -13.92
N LYS A 35 12.13 7.64 -12.90
CA LYS A 35 13.49 7.16 -13.01
C LYS A 35 14.02 6.59 -11.70
N TYR A 36 14.04 5.26 -11.62
CA TYR A 36 15.19 4.54 -11.04
C TYR A 36 16.34 4.55 -12.05
N THR A 37 16.68 5.71 -12.68
CA THR A 37 17.83 5.68 -13.60
C THR A 37 19.10 5.57 -12.82
N ARG A 38 19.84 4.51 -13.14
CA ARG A 38 21.27 4.30 -12.88
C ARG A 38 22.12 5.43 -13.46
N LYS A 39 21.95 6.67 -12.98
CA LYS A 39 22.82 7.81 -13.29
C LYS A 39 23.59 8.20 -12.02
N SER A 40 24.49 7.29 -11.67
CA SER A 40 25.82 7.52 -11.13
C SER A 40 26.06 8.40 -9.90
N ASN A 41 25.07 8.88 -9.12
CA ASN A 41 25.31 9.40 -7.75
C ASN A 41 24.07 9.45 -6.79
N LEU A 42 22.90 8.93 -7.18
CA LEU A 42 21.64 8.89 -6.40
C LEU A 42 20.70 7.89 -7.13
N ALA A 43 20.00 6.89 -6.58
CA ALA A 43 19.78 6.44 -5.22
C ALA A 43 19.83 4.90 -5.21
N THR A 44 20.60 4.34 -4.28
CA THR A 44 20.40 2.97 -3.79
C THR A 44 19.06 2.92 -3.06
N SER A 45 18.25 1.89 -3.32
CA SER A 45 17.03 1.69 -2.52
C SER A 45 17.37 1.59 -1.03
N ALA A 46 16.60 2.27 -0.18
CA ALA A 46 16.83 2.29 1.26
C ALA A 46 16.77 0.88 1.87
N CYS A 47 15.99 -0.03 1.28
CA CYS A 47 15.85 -1.40 1.77
C CYS A 47 16.93 -2.36 1.24
N TYR A 48 17.34 -2.23 -0.02
CA TYR A 48 18.09 -3.28 -0.72
C TYR A 48 19.34 -2.79 -1.47
N GLY A 49 19.72 -1.53 -1.30
CA GLY A 49 20.89 -0.98 -1.97
C GLY A 49 20.71 -0.96 -3.49
N ASN A 50 21.71 -1.48 -4.21
CA ASN A 50 21.75 -1.58 -5.67
C ASN A 50 21.06 -2.82 -6.25
N LYS A 51 20.38 -3.63 -5.43
CA LYS A 51 19.73 -4.85 -5.92
C LYS A 51 18.54 -4.50 -6.81
N ASN A 52 18.44 -5.18 -7.95
CA ASN A 52 17.26 -5.07 -8.81
C ASN A 52 16.09 -5.82 -8.17
N MET A 53 15.03 -5.09 -7.82
CA MET A 53 13.82 -5.63 -7.19
C MET A 53 12.64 -5.74 -8.17
N GLY A 54 12.88 -5.52 -9.46
CA GLY A 54 11.87 -5.51 -10.52
C GLY A 54 11.13 -4.19 -10.64
N ASN A 55 10.07 -4.19 -11.46
CA ASN A 55 9.35 -2.98 -11.87
C ASN A 55 7.98 -2.83 -11.21
N MET A 56 7.60 -3.77 -10.32
CA MET A 56 6.35 -3.70 -9.55
C MET A 56 6.68 -3.38 -8.09
N VAL A 57 7.27 -2.20 -7.92
CA VAL A 57 7.87 -1.75 -6.65
C VAL A 57 7.39 -0.35 -6.28
N ALA A 58 7.57 0.01 -5.02
CA ALA A 58 7.19 1.33 -4.50
C ALA A 58 8.12 1.80 -3.37
N ALA A 59 8.16 3.11 -3.19
CA ALA A 59 8.76 3.78 -2.03
C ALA A 59 7.66 4.21 -1.06
N ALA A 60 7.87 4.00 0.24
CA ALA A 60 6.93 4.40 1.28
C ALA A 60 7.37 5.73 1.90
N ASN A 61 6.43 6.61 2.27
CA ASN A 61 6.78 7.81 3.03
C ASN A 61 7.37 7.50 4.41
N ASP A 62 7.98 8.47 5.09
CA ASP A 62 8.68 8.24 6.37
C ASP A 62 7.84 7.46 7.40
N GLY A 63 6.55 7.78 7.51
CA GLY A 63 5.62 7.13 8.43
C GLY A 63 5.33 5.67 8.08
N LEU A 64 5.07 5.37 6.80
CA LEU A 64 4.84 3.99 6.34
C LEU A 64 6.14 3.21 6.26
N TYR A 65 7.25 3.86 5.87
CA TYR A 65 8.60 3.29 5.84
C TYR A 65 9.01 2.77 7.21
N ASN A 66 8.75 3.56 8.25
CA ASN A 66 8.94 3.21 9.66
C ASN A 66 10.31 2.56 9.92
N ASN A 67 11.38 3.30 9.64
CA ASN A 67 12.76 2.84 9.78
C ASN A 67 13.03 1.50 9.07
N GLY A 68 12.41 1.27 7.91
CA GLY A 68 12.56 0.07 7.10
C GLY A 68 11.68 -1.11 7.52
N ALA A 69 10.79 -0.97 8.50
CA ALA A 69 9.88 -2.04 8.92
C ALA A 69 8.94 -2.53 7.80
N VAL A 70 8.69 -1.67 6.79
CA VAL A 70 7.87 -2.02 5.63
C VAL A 70 8.65 -2.71 4.51
N CYS A 71 9.98 -2.70 4.55
CA CYS A 71 10.82 -3.27 3.51
C CYS A 71 10.44 -4.73 3.20
N GLY A 72 10.23 -5.03 1.92
CA GLY A 72 9.88 -6.36 1.42
C GLY A 72 8.41 -6.74 1.57
N ARG A 73 7.60 -5.95 2.29
CA ARG A 73 6.16 -6.17 2.38
C ARG A 73 5.51 -5.82 1.05
N CYS A 74 4.52 -6.62 0.67
CA CYS A 74 3.71 -6.39 -0.52
C CYS A 74 2.39 -5.73 -0.16
N TYR A 75 1.94 -4.82 -1.02
CA TYR A 75 0.67 -4.12 -0.88
C TYR A 75 -0.12 -4.20 -2.17
N ALA A 76 -1.41 -4.50 -2.07
CA ALA A 76 -2.37 -4.33 -3.14
C ALA A 76 -2.84 -2.87 -3.13
N VAL A 77 -2.54 -2.13 -4.20
CA VAL A 77 -2.80 -0.70 -4.35
C VAL A 77 -3.85 -0.49 -5.44
N LYS A 78 -4.86 0.33 -5.15
CA LYS A 78 -5.96 0.64 -6.07
C LYS A 78 -6.19 2.15 -6.11
N CYS A 79 -6.30 2.71 -7.32
CA CYS A 79 -6.71 4.08 -7.55
C CYS A 79 -8.19 4.28 -7.16
N THR A 80 -8.49 5.36 -6.43
CA THR A 80 -9.85 5.74 -6.02
C THR A 80 -10.32 7.06 -6.61
N GLY A 81 -9.43 7.83 -7.23
CA GLY A 81 -9.81 9.01 -8.02
C GLY A 81 -8.67 10.01 -8.16
N ALA A 82 -8.99 11.18 -8.73
CA ALA A 82 -8.11 12.34 -8.73
C ALA A 82 -7.85 12.84 -7.29
N THR A 83 -6.75 13.56 -7.10
CA THR A 83 -6.60 14.40 -5.91
C THR A 83 -7.33 15.73 -6.15
N ASN A 84 -7.99 16.28 -5.13
CA ASN A 84 -8.64 17.61 -5.16
C ASN A 84 -9.80 17.81 -6.16
N GLY A 85 -10.48 16.75 -6.60
CA GLY A 85 -11.72 16.88 -7.39
C GLY A 85 -11.53 17.30 -8.86
N GLY A 86 -10.37 17.02 -9.46
CA GLY A 86 -10.15 17.17 -10.90
C GLY A 86 -11.20 16.43 -11.74
N GLY A 87 -11.63 17.04 -12.84
CA GLY A 87 -12.86 16.69 -13.57
C GLY A 87 -12.88 15.31 -14.25
N ASP A 88 -11.72 14.72 -14.55
CA ASP A 88 -11.62 13.40 -15.18
C ASP A 88 -11.13 12.35 -14.17
N ASN A 89 -11.79 11.19 -14.14
CA ASN A 89 -11.36 10.06 -13.32
C ASN A 89 -10.07 9.44 -13.89
N PRO A 90 -8.92 9.52 -13.19
CA PRO A 90 -7.66 9.01 -13.71
C PRO A 90 -7.54 7.48 -13.60
N CYS A 91 -8.44 6.82 -12.87
CA CYS A 91 -8.30 5.41 -12.52
C CYS A 91 -8.67 4.46 -13.66
N THR A 92 -7.88 3.40 -13.83
CA THR A 92 -8.17 2.31 -14.78
C THR A 92 -9.19 1.31 -14.24
N GLY A 93 -9.43 1.32 -12.93
CA GLY A 93 -10.24 0.32 -12.22
C GLY A 93 -9.47 -0.93 -11.76
N ALA A 94 -8.21 -1.07 -12.17
CA ALA A 94 -7.36 -2.18 -11.76
C ALA A 94 -6.78 -2.01 -10.35
N THR A 95 -6.27 -3.11 -9.80
CA THR A 95 -5.45 -3.16 -8.59
C THR A 95 -4.07 -3.70 -8.97
N VAL A 96 -3.02 -3.16 -8.37
CA VAL A 96 -1.64 -3.59 -8.58
C VAL A 96 -1.02 -4.05 -7.27
N THR A 97 -0.33 -5.19 -7.28
CA THR A 97 0.54 -5.57 -6.15
C THR A 97 1.93 -4.99 -6.34
N VAL A 98 2.43 -4.27 -5.33
CA VAL A 98 3.78 -3.72 -5.31
C VAL A 98 4.54 -4.17 -4.07
N LYS A 99 5.86 -4.37 -4.23
CA LYS A 99 6.78 -4.59 -3.12
C LYS A 99 7.36 -3.26 -2.64
N MET A 100 7.35 -3.03 -1.33
CA MET A 100 7.98 -1.86 -0.73
C MET A 100 9.48 -2.05 -0.68
N VAL A 101 10.23 -1.21 -1.38
CA VAL A 101 11.68 -1.37 -1.55
C VAL A 101 12.49 -0.14 -1.15
N ASP A 102 11.83 0.99 -0.89
CA ASP A 102 12.52 2.26 -0.68
C ASP A 102 11.79 3.19 0.28
N ASN A 103 12.48 4.26 0.70
CA ASN A 103 11.91 5.38 1.44
C ASN A 103 11.72 6.58 0.51
N CYS A 104 10.52 7.13 0.50
CA CYS A 104 10.21 8.42 -0.11
C CYS A 104 10.27 9.48 0.99
N ALA A 105 11.49 9.93 1.29
CA ALA A 105 11.74 10.78 2.44
C ALA A 105 11.16 12.19 2.23
N SER A 106 10.51 12.72 3.27
CA SER A 106 10.00 14.10 3.25
C SER A 106 11.12 15.13 3.15
N SER A 107 12.32 14.81 3.65
CA SER A 107 13.54 15.62 3.48
C SER A 107 13.94 15.83 2.03
N ASP A 108 13.54 14.90 1.14
CA ASP A 108 13.84 14.92 -0.28
C ASP A 108 12.69 15.55 -1.10
N GLY A 109 11.69 16.11 -0.40
CA GLY A 109 10.53 16.74 -1.00
C GLY A 109 9.40 15.78 -1.37
N CYS A 110 9.46 14.51 -0.94
CA CYS A 110 8.38 13.57 -1.20
C CYS A 110 7.14 13.87 -0.35
N GLN A 111 5.99 14.00 -1.00
CA GLN A 111 4.71 14.31 -0.35
C GLN A 111 3.65 13.20 -0.50
N SER A 112 3.95 12.13 -1.24
CA SER A 112 3.02 11.00 -1.41
C SER A 112 3.09 10.04 -0.23
N THR A 113 2.04 9.22 -0.05
CA THR A 113 2.04 8.11 0.90
C THR A 113 2.82 6.93 0.35
N ILE A 114 2.61 6.63 -0.93
CA ILE A 114 3.29 5.58 -1.69
C ILE A 114 3.73 6.18 -3.03
N ASP A 115 5.03 6.19 -3.32
CA ASP A 115 5.55 6.57 -4.62
C ASP A 115 5.80 5.32 -5.46
N LEU A 116 4.96 5.11 -6.47
CA LEU A 116 4.96 3.91 -7.28
C LEU A 116 6.07 3.99 -8.34
N SER A 117 6.61 2.82 -8.73
CA SER A 117 7.26 2.70 -10.03
C SER A 117 6.30 3.13 -11.14
N ARG A 118 6.83 3.74 -12.21
CA ARG A 118 6.04 4.17 -13.37
C ARG A 118 5.17 3.04 -13.93
N GLU A 119 5.71 1.82 -14.00
CA GLU A 119 5.00 0.64 -14.48
C GLU A 119 3.84 0.24 -13.56
N ALA A 120 4.03 0.29 -12.24
CA ALA A 120 2.96 0.02 -11.29
C ALA A 120 1.88 1.09 -11.32
N PHE A 121 2.24 2.36 -11.42
CA PHE A 121 1.29 3.47 -11.52
C PHE A 121 0.43 3.35 -12.79
N ALA A 122 1.06 3.10 -13.94
CA ALA A 122 0.38 2.95 -15.21
C ALA A 122 -0.63 1.78 -15.25
N LYS A 123 -0.53 0.82 -14.32
CA LYS A 123 -1.56 -0.22 -14.17
C LYS A 123 -2.85 0.32 -13.59
N ILE A 124 -2.79 1.28 -12.67
CA ILE A 124 -3.94 1.73 -11.88
C ILE A 124 -4.45 3.11 -12.27
N ALA A 125 -3.66 3.93 -12.97
CA ALA A 125 -4.07 5.25 -13.41
C ALA A 125 -3.35 5.76 -14.67
N ASN A 126 -3.94 6.76 -15.33
CA ASN A 126 -3.27 7.51 -16.39
C ASN A 126 -2.08 8.30 -15.82
N LEU A 127 -0.90 8.14 -16.43
CA LEU A 127 0.33 8.84 -16.06
C LEU A 127 0.17 10.37 -16.11
N ASP A 128 -0.66 10.91 -17.00
CA ASP A 128 -0.92 12.35 -17.10
C ASP A 128 -1.52 12.95 -15.82
N ALA A 129 -2.15 12.11 -14.98
CA ALA A 129 -2.67 12.55 -13.69
C ALA A 129 -1.55 12.95 -12.73
N GLY A 130 -0.38 12.30 -12.81
CA GLY A 130 0.80 12.52 -11.95
C GLY A 130 0.62 12.09 -10.49
N ILE A 131 -0.56 12.33 -9.93
CA ILE A 131 -0.91 12.15 -8.53
C ILE A 131 -2.37 11.71 -8.40
N ILE A 132 -2.62 10.67 -7.61
CA ILE A 132 -3.94 10.05 -7.45
C ILE A 132 -4.25 9.73 -6.00
N SER A 133 -5.54 9.69 -5.67
CA SER A 133 -6.01 9.10 -4.41
C SER A 133 -5.99 7.58 -4.54
N ILE A 134 -5.52 6.88 -3.51
CA ILE A 134 -5.42 5.42 -3.48
C ILE A 134 -5.98 4.83 -2.20
N THR A 135 -6.37 3.57 -2.29
CA THR A 135 -6.43 2.64 -1.15
C THR A 135 -5.33 1.60 -1.28
N TYR A 136 -4.77 1.15 -0.16
CA TYR A 136 -3.73 0.12 -0.13
C TYR A 136 -3.88 -0.80 1.08
N ASN A 137 -3.58 -2.09 0.87
CA ASN A 137 -3.67 -3.13 1.90
C ASN A 137 -2.49 -4.07 1.84
N PRO A 138 -1.97 -4.55 2.98
CA PRO A 138 -1.02 -5.65 2.99
C PRO A 138 -1.59 -6.84 2.19
N THR A 139 -0.78 -7.44 1.34
CA THR A 139 -1.12 -8.65 0.61
C THR A 139 0.03 -9.64 0.65
N TYR A 140 -0.32 -10.93 0.63
CA TYR A 140 0.62 -12.03 0.49
C TYR A 140 0.62 -12.60 -0.93
N ASP A 141 -0.24 -12.06 -1.80
CA ASP A 141 -0.34 -12.42 -3.21
C ASP A 141 0.64 -11.57 -4.04
N GLY A 142 1.93 -11.87 -3.96
CA GLY A 142 2.93 -11.20 -4.78
C GLY A 142 4.39 -11.50 -4.42
N PHE A 143 5.06 -12.18 -5.34
CA PHE A 143 6.51 -12.51 -5.43
C PHE A 143 7.06 -13.48 -4.39
#